data_AF-A0A5B0SM64-F1
#
_entry.id   AF-A0A5B0SM64-F1
#
_cell.length_a   1.000
_cell.length_b   1.000
_cell.length_c   1.000
_cell.angle_alpha   90.00
_cell.angle_beta   90.00
_cell.angle_gamma   90.00
#
_symmetry.space_group_name_H-M   'P 1'
#
loop_
_entity.id
_entity.type
_entity.pdbx_description
1 polymer ?
#
loop_
_entity_poly.entity_id
_entity_poly.type
_entity_poly.pdbx_seq_one_letter_code
_entity_poly.pdbx_strand_id
1 'polypeptide(L)'
;MISQSSVFWQRLEIFAAKENLRPLMDAYRDLCHYFENGAPLNKLFEYYQLISRITLEFKEFKENETRRMLSAHIKRLSQLGKHTEGQSRKLDGRIAKDKVENVLRDKSNLFLNYAEELCEDTQAGNIGAFQPNHRATNYQLYQIASLLCGIFSPLHEMKPHEVDYMSLINAQFNLRINKTNLPAIIKHKMNSFSTVLQHQATLYAMELSMEENDPDKQMWDIWGKGFIEAFKIRKEKFNPDLKPLPLKDNMLIWHTVKRLIDREFGGMDEANAEILLKHLDRVHRAVQSRYVFIEIYETIKKINNLDEREKFMQSFGHQMELLNPNNGKPHKLMKQWEFNDLEKVYDSMHRHLCDESLGLWEKKVFILISNLSVDLQMMLNDIFQKAAEEFIIPKLLVTNMETEAKDSVLDKVK
;
A
#
# COMPACT_ATOMS: atom_id res chain seq x y z
N MET A 1 30.01 -11.88 1.40
CA MET A 1 29.96 -11.15 0.12
C MET A 1 30.78 -11.96 -0.88
N ILE A 2 30.20 -12.25 -2.05
CA ILE A 2 30.81 -13.10 -3.06
C ILE A 2 31.87 -12.27 -3.79
N SER A 3 33.09 -12.77 -3.95
CA SER A 3 34.08 -12.20 -4.88
C SER A 3 33.50 -12.28 -6.29
N GLN A 4 33.00 -11.17 -6.82
CA GLN A 4 32.40 -11.15 -8.14
C GLN A 4 33.49 -11.36 -9.20
N SER A 5 33.23 -12.23 -10.17
CA SER A 5 34.20 -12.57 -11.22
C SER A 5 34.56 -11.34 -12.08
N SER A 6 35.71 -11.36 -12.76
CA SER A 6 36.07 -10.31 -13.72
C SER A 6 35.01 -10.10 -14.82
N VAL A 7 34.31 -11.18 -15.19
CA VAL A 7 33.21 -11.18 -16.16
C VAL A 7 32.00 -10.38 -15.66
N PHE A 8 31.67 -10.46 -14.36
CA PHE A 8 30.59 -9.66 -13.76
C PHE A 8 30.85 -8.16 -13.95
N TRP A 9 32.04 -7.69 -13.58
CA TRP A 9 32.38 -6.28 -13.68
C TRP A 9 32.41 -5.78 -15.13
N GLN A 10 32.94 -6.56 -16.06
CA GLN A 10 32.94 -6.23 -17.49
C GLN A 10 31.52 -6.10 -18.05
N ARG A 11 30.61 -7.00 -17.67
CA ARG A 11 29.22 -6.93 -18.11
C ARG A 11 28.50 -5.74 -17.50
N LEU A 12 28.69 -5.46 -16.21
CA LEU A 12 28.06 -4.33 -15.52
C LEU A 12 28.52 -2.99 -16.10
N GLU A 13 29.80 -2.87 -16.47
CA GLU A 13 30.40 -1.68 -17.10
C GLU A 13 29.68 -1.28 -18.40
N ILE A 14 29.24 -2.26 -19.21
CA ILE A 14 28.52 -1.99 -20.47
C ILE A 14 27.23 -1.21 -20.19
N PHE A 15 26.48 -1.60 -19.16
CA PHE A 15 25.22 -0.93 -18.79
C PHE A 15 25.48 0.36 -18.03
N ALA A 16 26.50 0.38 -17.17
CA ALA A 16 26.90 1.59 -16.48
C ALA A 16 27.32 2.70 -17.46
N ALA A 17 28.00 2.34 -18.56
CA ALA A 17 28.31 3.29 -19.63
C ALA A 17 27.04 3.76 -20.37
N LYS A 18 26.17 2.81 -20.76
CA LYS A 18 24.94 3.11 -21.53
C LYS A 18 23.97 4.03 -20.79
N GLU A 19 23.76 3.80 -19.50
CA GLU A 19 22.79 4.51 -18.66
C GLU A 19 23.39 5.68 -17.85
N ASN A 20 24.69 5.95 -18.06
CA ASN A 20 25.49 6.91 -17.31
C ASN A 20 25.48 6.66 -15.78
N LEU A 21 25.80 5.43 -15.37
CA LEU A 21 25.85 4.95 -13.98
C LEU A 21 27.27 4.64 -13.50
N ARG A 22 28.32 4.98 -14.27
CA ARG A 22 29.73 4.66 -13.90
C ARG A 22 30.10 5.09 -12.47
N PRO A 23 29.78 6.30 -11.99
CA PRO A 23 30.11 6.69 -10.62
C PRO A 23 29.48 5.77 -9.56
N LEU A 24 28.28 5.24 -9.83
CA LEU A 24 27.61 4.29 -8.93
C LEU A 24 28.27 2.92 -8.98
N MET A 25 28.70 2.48 -10.16
CA MET A 25 29.43 1.24 -10.35
C MET A 25 30.79 1.26 -9.63
N ASP A 26 31.53 2.35 -9.79
CA ASP A 26 32.84 2.52 -9.15
C ASP A 26 32.70 2.52 -7.61
N ALA A 27 31.73 3.28 -7.07
CA ALA A 27 31.43 3.26 -5.65
C ALA A 27 31.00 1.86 -5.15
N TYR A 28 30.17 1.16 -5.90
CA TYR A 28 29.76 -0.20 -5.55
C TYR A 28 30.93 -1.18 -5.55
N ARG A 29 31.82 -1.10 -6.56
CA ARG A 29 33.04 -1.89 -6.64
C ARG A 29 33.98 -1.61 -5.46
N ASP A 30 34.18 -0.34 -5.12
CA ASP A 30 35.03 0.05 -4.00
C ASP A 30 34.49 -0.47 -2.66
N LEU A 31 33.18 -0.37 -2.43
CA LEU A 31 32.53 -0.94 -1.26
C LEU A 31 32.66 -2.48 -1.25
N CYS A 32 32.52 -3.13 -2.40
CA CYS A 32 32.72 -4.57 -2.52
C CYS A 32 34.14 -4.99 -2.13
N HIS A 33 35.16 -4.27 -2.62
CA HIS A 33 36.55 -4.52 -2.26
C HIS A 33 36.84 -4.23 -0.79
N TYR A 34 36.28 -3.14 -0.24
CA TYR A 34 36.47 -2.79 1.18
C TYR A 34 35.97 -3.90 2.11
N PHE A 35 34.82 -4.52 1.79
CA PHE A 35 34.18 -5.57 2.59
C PHE A 35 34.47 -7.01 2.13
N GLU A 36 35.40 -7.22 1.19
CA GLU A 36 35.69 -8.54 0.61
C GLU A 36 36.04 -9.59 1.68
N ASN A 37 36.75 -9.17 2.72
CA ASN A 37 37.17 -10.02 3.85
C ASN A 37 36.31 -9.84 5.12
N GLY A 38 35.08 -9.34 4.99
CA GLY A 38 34.20 -9.00 6.11
C GLY A 38 34.45 -7.59 6.66
N ALA A 39 33.83 -7.25 7.80
CA ALA A 39 33.95 -5.93 8.41
C ALA A 39 35.34 -5.74 9.05
N PRO A 40 36.19 -4.85 8.53
CA PRO A 40 37.54 -4.66 9.07
C PRO A 40 37.46 -3.85 10.38
N LEU A 41 37.48 -4.53 11.52
CA LEU A 41 37.33 -3.95 12.86
C LEU A 41 38.29 -2.79 13.18
N ASN A 42 39.44 -2.70 12.50
CA ASN A 42 40.48 -1.70 12.73
C ASN A 42 40.70 -0.71 11.57
N LYS A 43 39.77 -0.61 10.60
CA LYS A 43 39.91 0.27 9.42
C LYS A 43 38.84 1.37 9.32
N LEU A 44 38.38 1.85 10.48
CA LEU A 44 37.34 2.88 10.57
C LEU A 44 37.75 4.18 9.86
N PHE A 45 39.02 4.57 9.94
CA PHE A 45 39.49 5.79 9.27
C PHE A 45 39.42 5.65 7.74
N GLU A 46 39.89 4.53 7.19
CA GLU A 46 39.82 4.22 5.77
C GLU A 46 38.38 4.08 5.29
N TYR A 47 37.48 3.56 6.13
CA TYR A 47 36.05 3.55 5.86
C TYR A 47 35.52 4.99 5.68
N TYR A 48 35.79 5.88 6.63
CA TYR A 48 35.32 7.26 6.55
C TYR A 48 35.94 8.01 5.35
N GLN A 49 37.21 7.75 5.01
CA GLN A 49 37.82 8.29 3.80
C GLN A 49 37.13 7.80 2.53
N LEU A 50 36.84 6.50 2.45
CA LEU A 50 36.12 5.89 1.33
C LEU A 50 34.71 6.50 1.18
N ILE A 51 33.94 6.54 2.26
CA ILE A 51 32.59 7.12 2.27
C ILE A 51 32.63 8.61 1.91
N SER A 52 33.61 9.37 2.41
CA SER A 52 33.80 10.78 2.07
C SER A 52 34.05 10.98 0.57
N ARG A 53 34.94 10.17 -0.03
CA ARG A 53 35.21 10.19 -1.47
C ARG A 53 33.95 9.88 -2.29
N ILE A 54 33.28 8.75 -1.99
CA ILE A 54 32.04 8.35 -2.66
C ILE A 54 30.99 9.46 -2.55
N THR A 55 30.87 10.09 -1.38
CA THR A 55 29.91 11.17 -1.14
C THR A 55 30.21 12.39 -2.02
N LEU A 56 31.48 12.77 -2.18
CA LEU A 56 31.89 13.88 -3.05
C LEU A 56 31.59 13.57 -4.52
N GLU A 57 31.95 12.38 -5.00
CA GLU A 57 31.66 11.93 -6.36
C GLU A 57 30.16 11.90 -6.64
N PHE A 58 29.34 11.46 -5.68
CA PHE A 58 27.89 11.45 -5.80
C PHE A 58 27.29 12.86 -5.84
N LYS A 59 27.88 13.83 -5.14
CA LYS A 59 27.47 15.25 -5.22
C LYS A 59 27.72 15.79 -6.63
N GLU A 60 28.93 15.61 -7.16
CA GLU A 60 29.30 16.05 -8.50
C GLU A 60 28.44 15.35 -9.57
N PHE A 61 28.24 14.04 -9.43
CA PHE A 61 27.39 13.26 -10.34
C PHE A 61 25.94 13.77 -10.32
N LYS A 62 25.37 14.02 -9.13
CA LYS A 62 24.03 14.59 -8.97
C LYS A 62 23.90 15.95 -9.66
N GLU A 63 24.87 16.83 -9.47
CA GLU A 63 24.88 18.16 -10.09
C GLU A 63 24.95 18.09 -11.62
N ASN A 64 25.80 17.22 -12.15
CA ASN A 64 25.95 17.02 -13.58
C ASN A 64 24.69 16.44 -14.23
N GLU A 65 24.11 15.40 -13.65
CA GLU A 65 22.86 14.81 -14.15
C GLU A 65 21.69 15.79 -14.01
N THR A 66 21.60 16.53 -12.91
CA THR A 66 20.62 17.62 -12.73
C THR A 66 20.73 18.65 -13.85
N ARG A 67 21.94 19.14 -14.14
CA ARG A 67 22.19 20.12 -15.21
C ARG A 67 21.79 19.58 -16.57
N ARG A 68 22.10 18.31 -16.85
CA ARG A 68 21.72 17.61 -18.09
C ARG A 68 20.19 17.48 -18.22
N MET A 69 19.50 17.07 -17.16
CA MET A 69 18.04 16.95 -17.14
C MET A 69 17.35 18.30 -17.35
N LEU A 70 17.80 19.34 -16.64
CA LEU A 70 17.27 20.71 -16.81
C LEU A 70 17.49 21.21 -18.24
N SER A 71 18.68 21.00 -18.80
CA SER A 71 18.99 21.38 -20.18
C SER A 71 18.10 20.66 -21.19
N ALA A 72 17.85 19.35 -21.00
CA ALA A 72 16.94 18.58 -21.84
C ALA A 72 15.48 19.04 -21.70
N HIS A 73 15.04 19.37 -20.49
CA HIS A 73 13.71 19.90 -20.24
C HIS A 73 13.50 21.27 -20.89
N ILE A 74 14.46 22.18 -20.78
CA ILE A 74 14.43 23.50 -21.44
C ILE A 74 14.35 23.35 -22.96
N LYS A 75 15.16 22.46 -23.56
CA LYS A 75 15.10 22.15 -24.99
C LYS A 75 13.74 21.58 -25.41
N ARG A 76 13.12 20.74 -24.57
CA ARG A 76 11.79 20.19 -24.84
C ARG A 76 10.71 21.27 -24.80
N LEU A 77 10.78 22.16 -23.80
CA LEU A 77 9.85 23.29 -23.67
C LEU A 77 9.96 24.28 -24.84
N SER A 78 11.18 24.53 -25.35
CA SER A 78 11.37 25.40 -26.51
C SER A 78 10.82 24.79 -27.81
N GLN A 79 10.76 23.46 -27.91
CA GLN A 79 10.19 22.73 -29.04
C GLN A 79 8.65 22.62 -29.00
N LEU A 80 8.02 22.65 -27.83
CA LEU A 80 6.57 22.41 -27.67
C LEU A 80 5.67 23.60 -28.07
N GLY A 81 6.23 24.76 -28.44
CA GLY A 81 5.44 25.91 -28.90
C GLY A 81 4.48 26.51 -27.85
N LYS A 82 3.82 27.62 -28.18
CA LYS A 82 2.95 28.40 -27.27
C LYS A 82 1.57 27.78 -26.96
N HIS A 83 1.28 26.55 -27.39
CA HIS A 83 -0.10 26.01 -27.39
C HIS A 83 -0.50 25.12 -26.21
N THR A 84 0.40 24.78 -25.28
CA THR A 84 0.02 24.09 -24.03
C THR A 84 -0.39 25.08 -22.94
N GLU A 85 -1.67 25.01 -22.55
CA GLU A 85 -2.31 25.80 -21.48
C GLU A 85 -1.55 25.76 -20.14
N GLY A 86 -1.69 26.83 -19.35
CA GLY A 86 -0.90 27.10 -18.16
C GLY A 86 -0.99 26.08 -17.01
N GLN A 87 -1.97 25.18 -16.99
CA GLN A 87 -2.04 24.09 -16.00
C GLN A 87 -1.13 22.90 -16.36
N SER A 88 -1.06 22.52 -17.64
CA SER A 88 -0.15 21.46 -18.11
C SER A 88 1.31 21.83 -17.88
N ARG A 89 1.70 23.08 -18.19
CA ARG A 89 3.06 23.57 -17.93
C ARG A 89 3.42 23.61 -16.45
N LYS A 90 2.47 23.94 -15.57
CA LYS A 90 2.68 23.93 -14.10
C LYS A 90 2.86 22.51 -13.57
N LEU A 91 2.10 21.54 -14.09
CA LEU A 91 2.23 20.13 -13.74
C LEU A 91 3.56 19.55 -14.24
N ASP A 92 3.94 19.83 -15.49
CA ASP A 92 5.23 19.43 -16.07
C ASP A 92 6.42 20.02 -15.31
N GLY A 93 6.32 21.28 -14.86
CA GLY A 93 7.35 21.93 -14.05
C GLY A 93 7.53 21.30 -12.67
N ARG A 94 6.44 20.88 -12.00
CA ARG A 94 6.51 20.15 -10.72
C ARG A 94 7.14 18.77 -10.90
N ILE A 95 6.74 18.03 -11.94
CA ILE A 95 7.29 16.71 -12.27
C ILE A 95 8.80 16.82 -12.59
N ALA A 96 9.21 17.87 -13.30
CA ALA A 96 10.63 18.11 -13.60
C ALA A 96 11.45 18.42 -12.34
N LYS A 97 10.91 19.22 -11.42
CA LYS A 97 11.57 19.54 -10.15
C LYS A 97 11.79 18.29 -9.29
N ASP A 98 10.75 17.47 -9.12
CA ASP A 98 10.84 16.25 -8.32
C ASP A 98 11.83 15.23 -8.91
N LYS A 99 11.85 15.08 -10.25
CA LYS A 99 12.83 14.21 -10.93
C LYS A 99 14.27 14.70 -10.77
N VAL A 100 14.47 16.01 -10.77
CA VAL A 100 15.79 16.62 -10.53
C VAL A 100 16.24 16.39 -9.07
N GLU A 101 15.35 16.58 -8.10
CA GLU A 101 15.69 16.41 -6.69
C GLU A 101 16.10 14.96 -6.35
N ASN A 102 15.47 13.99 -7.02
CA ASN A 102 15.66 12.56 -6.78
C ASN A 102 16.62 11.85 -7.76
N VAL A 103 17.24 12.57 -8.70
CA VAL A 103 18.02 11.97 -9.80
C VAL A 103 19.05 10.94 -9.35
N LEU A 104 19.81 11.24 -8.28
CA LEU A 104 20.82 10.33 -7.74
C LEU A 104 20.18 9.03 -7.24
N ARG A 105 19.05 9.14 -6.53
CA ARG A 105 18.35 8.00 -5.96
C ARG A 105 17.73 7.12 -7.04
N ASP A 106 17.13 7.72 -8.05
CA ASP A 106 16.55 6.99 -9.19
C ASP A 106 17.65 6.20 -9.92
N LYS A 107 18.80 6.84 -10.16
CA LYS A 107 19.96 6.22 -10.79
C LYS A 107 20.56 5.11 -9.92
N SER A 108 20.66 5.31 -8.61
CA SER A 108 21.13 4.27 -7.66
C SER A 108 20.20 3.07 -7.64
N ASN A 109 18.89 3.30 -7.62
CA ASN A 109 17.90 2.22 -7.65
C ASN A 109 18.00 1.41 -8.95
N LEU A 110 18.13 2.08 -10.09
CA LEU A 110 18.33 1.40 -11.37
C LEU A 110 19.62 0.57 -11.40
N PHE A 111 20.73 1.16 -10.96
CA PHE A 111 22.02 0.48 -10.91
C PHE A 111 21.99 -0.79 -10.04
N LEU A 112 21.41 -0.70 -8.84
CA LEU A 112 21.34 -1.85 -7.93
C LEU A 112 20.49 -2.99 -8.51
N ASN A 113 19.39 -2.69 -9.21
CA ASN A 113 18.60 -3.72 -9.87
C ASN A 113 19.40 -4.41 -11.00
N TYR A 114 20.16 -3.67 -11.81
CA TYR A 114 21.04 -4.29 -12.82
C TYR A 114 22.13 -5.16 -12.20
N ALA A 115 22.73 -4.72 -11.09
CA ALA A 115 23.75 -5.50 -10.40
C ALA A 115 23.17 -6.82 -9.84
N GLU A 116 21.94 -6.79 -9.34
CA GLU A 116 21.25 -7.97 -8.82
C GLU A 116 20.83 -8.94 -9.93
N GLU A 117 20.20 -8.45 -11.00
CA GLU A 117 19.85 -9.25 -12.18
C GLU A 117 21.08 -9.93 -12.80
N LEU A 118 22.20 -9.20 -12.88
CA LEU A 118 23.45 -9.77 -13.41
C LEU A 118 24.04 -10.83 -12.47
N CYS A 119 23.89 -10.65 -11.15
CA CYS A 119 24.29 -11.64 -10.16
C CYS A 119 23.48 -12.92 -10.33
N GLU A 120 22.16 -12.81 -10.48
CA GLU A 120 21.25 -13.94 -10.72
C GLU A 120 21.56 -14.65 -12.04
N ASP A 121 21.77 -13.89 -13.13
CA ASP A 121 22.15 -14.42 -14.44
C ASP A 121 23.47 -15.20 -14.39
N THR A 122 24.46 -14.65 -13.68
CA THR A 122 25.76 -15.31 -13.50
C THR A 122 25.62 -16.59 -12.66
N GLN A 123 24.81 -16.57 -11.60
CA GLN A 123 24.54 -17.74 -10.77
C GLN A 123 23.77 -18.84 -11.51
N ALA A 124 22.92 -18.47 -12.47
CA ALA A 124 22.24 -19.41 -13.35
C ALA A 124 23.18 -20.08 -14.38
N GLY A 125 24.46 -19.66 -14.44
CA GLY A 125 25.46 -20.22 -15.36
C GLY A 125 25.43 -19.59 -16.76
N ASN A 126 24.78 -18.43 -16.93
CA ASN A 126 24.68 -17.79 -18.23
C ASN A 126 26.00 -17.08 -18.62
N ILE A 127 26.70 -17.63 -19.61
CA ILE A 127 27.96 -17.10 -20.14
C ILE A 127 27.73 -16.14 -21.34
N GLY A 128 26.48 -16.03 -21.81
CA GLY A 128 26.08 -15.18 -22.93
C GLY A 128 26.08 -13.67 -22.64
N ALA A 129 25.61 -12.89 -23.62
CA ALA A 129 25.40 -11.46 -23.45
C ALA A 129 24.22 -11.23 -22.50
N PHE A 130 24.48 -10.64 -21.34
CA PHE A 130 23.45 -10.24 -20.39
C PHE A 130 22.51 -9.22 -21.05
N GLN A 131 21.20 -9.45 -20.97
CA GLN A 131 20.17 -8.51 -21.40
C GLN A 131 19.35 -8.15 -20.17
N PRO A 132 19.28 -6.87 -19.78
CA PRO A 132 18.51 -6.49 -18.61
C PRO A 132 17.04 -6.77 -18.83
N ASN A 133 16.35 -7.14 -17.74
CA ASN A 133 14.92 -7.42 -17.80
C ASN A 133 14.13 -6.15 -18.12
N HIS A 134 12.93 -6.34 -18.65
CA HIS A 134 11.94 -5.27 -18.81
C HIS A 134 11.63 -4.65 -17.44
N ARG A 135 11.51 -3.32 -17.40
CA ARG A 135 11.21 -2.60 -16.16
C ARG A 135 9.72 -2.62 -15.90
N ALA A 136 9.36 -2.56 -14.61
CA ALA A 136 8.00 -2.44 -14.14
C ALA A 136 7.26 -1.32 -14.88
N THR A 137 6.07 -1.63 -15.38
CA THR A 137 5.24 -0.69 -16.12
C THR A 137 4.62 0.35 -15.18
N ASN A 138 4.28 1.52 -15.71
CA ASN A 138 3.54 2.55 -14.95
C ASN A 138 2.23 2.01 -14.36
N TYR A 139 1.58 1.06 -15.03
CA TYR A 139 0.36 0.42 -14.55
C TYR A 139 0.63 -0.46 -13.34
N GLN A 140 1.69 -1.29 -13.38
CA GLN A 140 2.08 -2.11 -12.23
C GLN A 140 2.46 -1.25 -11.02
N LEU A 141 3.23 -0.18 -11.22
CA LEU A 141 3.61 0.75 -10.15
C LEU A 141 2.39 1.46 -9.55
N TYR A 142 1.44 1.89 -10.40
CA TYR A 142 0.16 2.43 -9.97
C TYR A 142 -0.62 1.43 -9.10
N GLN A 143 -0.70 0.17 -9.53
CA GLN A 143 -1.41 -0.87 -8.80
C GLN A 143 -0.72 -1.18 -7.45
N ILE A 144 0.61 -1.25 -7.41
CA ILE A 144 1.38 -1.42 -6.16
C ILE A 144 1.02 -0.29 -5.18
N ALA A 145 1.07 0.96 -5.63
CA ALA A 145 0.71 2.11 -4.81
C ALA A 145 -0.75 2.02 -4.32
N SER A 146 -1.69 1.65 -5.21
CA SER A 146 -3.11 1.51 -4.86
C SER A 146 -3.34 0.43 -3.82
N LEU A 147 -2.68 -0.72 -3.94
CA LEU A 147 -2.79 -1.81 -2.98
C LEU A 147 -2.19 -1.43 -1.63
N LEU A 148 -1.05 -0.75 -1.61
CA LEU A 148 -0.44 -0.28 -0.36
C LEU A 148 -1.33 0.74 0.36
N CYS A 149 -1.92 1.69 -0.37
CA CYS A 149 -2.92 2.57 0.22
C CYS A 149 -4.13 1.79 0.76
N GLY A 150 -4.64 0.80 0.03
CA GLY A 150 -5.77 -0.03 0.49
C GLY A 150 -5.44 -0.83 1.76
N ILE A 151 -4.30 -1.52 1.78
CA ILE A 151 -3.85 -2.36 2.91
C ILE A 151 -3.71 -1.56 4.20
N PHE A 152 -3.17 -0.34 4.12
CA PHE A 152 -2.90 0.50 5.29
C PHE A 152 -3.97 1.56 5.55
N SER A 153 -5.10 1.51 4.83
CA SER A 153 -6.19 2.44 5.09
C SER A 153 -6.89 2.12 6.40
N PRO A 154 -7.27 3.14 7.20
CA PRO A 154 -8.21 2.93 8.29
C PRO A 154 -9.55 2.51 7.70
N LEU A 155 -10.01 1.31 8.07
CA LEU A 155 -11.29 0.77 7.61
C LEU A 155 -12.45 1.25 8.49
N HIS A 156 -12.16 1.77 9.68
CA HIS A 156 -13.10 2.36 10.61
C HIS A 156 -12.39 3.37 11.52
N GLU A 157 -13.15 4.03 12.41
CA GLU A 157 -12.61 4.94 13.41
C GLU A 157 -11.68 4.18 14.38
N MET A 158 -10.38 4.51 14.35
CA MET A 158 -9.38 3.79 15.14
C MET A 158 -9.41 4.20 16.61
N LYS A 159 -9.64 3.22 17.48
CA LYS A 159 -9.52 3.36 18.94
C LYS A 159 -8.11 3.00 19.40
N PRO A 160 -7.66 3.45 20.60
CA PRO A 160 -6.31 3.19 21.11
C PRO A 160 -5.88 1.72 21.14
N HIS A 161 -6.80 0.78 21.35
CA HIS A 161 -6.52 -0.67 21.34
C HIS A 161 -6.36 -1.26 19.93
N GLU A 162 -6.59 -0.48 18.88
CA GLU A 162 -6.53 -0.90 17.48
C GLU A 162 -5.19 -0.53 16.80
N VAL A 163 -4.29 0.16 17.53
CA VAL A 163 -2.87 0.27 17.13
C VAL A 163 -2.24 -1.11 16.93
N ASP A 164 -2.64 -2.07 17.77
CA ASP A 164 -2.20 -3.46 17.68
C ASP A 164 -2.67 -4.14 16.39
N TYR A 165 -3.82 -3.74 15.85
CA TYR A 165 -4.35 -4.27 14.60
C TYR A 165 -3.52 -3.84 13.38
N MET A 166 -3.16 -2.56 13.29
CA MET A 166 -2.28 -2.08 12.21
C MET A 166 -0.88 -2.70 12.28
N SER A 167 -0.38 -2.90 13.49
CA SER A 167 0.90 -3.59 13.72
C SER A 167 0.82 -5.06 13.29
N LEU A 168 -0.30 -5.74 13.56
CA LEU A 168 -0.56 -7.10 13.08
C LEU A 168 -0.63 -7.17 11.55
N ILE A 169 -1.31 -6.22 10.89
CA ILE A 169 -1.36 -6.13 9.42
C ILE A 169 0.07 -6.00 8.86
N ASN A 170 0.86 -5.08 9.39
CA ASN A 170 2.24 -4.88 8.93
C ASN A 170 3.11 -6.13 9.16
N ALA A 171 2.96 -6.80 10.30
CA ALA A 171 3.67 -8.06 10.56
C ALA A 171 3.30 -9.16 9.55
N GLN A 172 2.02 -9.33 9.23
CA GLN A 172 1.57 -10.31 8.23
C GLN A 172 2.03 -9.95 6.82
N PHE A 173 2.00 -8.67 6.49
CA PHE A 173 2.53 -8.12 5.25
C PHE A 173 4.02 -8.47 5.10
N ASN A 174 4.84 -8.10 6.09
CA ASN A 174 6.29 -8.32 6.08
C ASN A 174 6.62 -9.83 5.99
N LEU A 175 5.91 -10.67 6.73
CA LEU A 175 6.08 -12.12 6.66
C LEU A 175 5.82 -12.66 5.25
N ARG A 176 4.77 -12.17 4.58
CA ARG A 176 4.41 -12.61 3.22
C ARG A 176 5.42 -12.13 2.18
N ILE A 177 5.89 -10.87 2.28
CA ILE A 177 6.93 -10.33 1.40
C ILE A 177 8.24 -11.10 1.57
N ASN A 178 8.66 -11.38 2.81
CA ASN A 178 9.91 -12.09 3.08
C ASN A 178 9.92 -13.54 2.56
N LYS A 179 8.75 -14.19 2.48
CA LYS A 179 8.57 -15.55 1.93
C LYS A 179 8.57 -15.63 0.40
N THR A 180 8.60 -14.51 -0.30
CA THR A 180 8.68 -14.50 -1.77
C THR A 180 10.08 -14.83 -2.27
N ASN A 181 10.20 -15.09 -3.57
CA ASN A 181 11.50 -15.16 -4.25
C ASN A 181 11.99 -13.79 -4.74
N LEU A 182 11.42 -12.69 -4.23
CA LEU A 182 11.87 -11.36 -4.61
C LEU A 182 13.32 -11.11 -4.18
N PRO A 183 14.07 -10.31 -4.96
CA PRO A 183 15.28 -9.61 -4.55
C PRO A 183 15.29 -9.11 -3.11
N ALA A 184 16.44 -9.24 -2.46
CA ALA A 184 16.60 -8.83 -1.05
C ALA A 184 16.37 -7.32 -0.88
N ILE A 185 16.80 -6.52 -1.86
CA ILE A 185 16.61 -5.07 -1.84
C ILE A 185 15.13 -4.68 -1.93
N ILE A 186 14.33 -5.39 -2.73
CA ILE A 186 12.89 -5.15 -2.88
C ILE A 186 12.19 -5.48 -1.57
N LYS A 187 12.50 -6.64 -0.97
CA LYS A 187 11.94 -7.05 0.33
C LYS A 187 12.26 -6.02 1.41
N HIS A 188 13.53 -5.61 1.52
CA HIS A 188 13.96 -4.63 2.50
C HIS A 188 13.24 -3.29 2.33
N LYS A 189 13.23 -2.73 1.10
CA LYS A 189 12.52 -1.48 0.79
C LYS A 189 11.05 -1.58 1.13
N MET A 190 10.40 -2.70 0.82
CA MET A 190 8.98 -2.88 1.06
C MET A 190 8.66 -2.97 2.55
N ASN A 191 9.46 -3.69 3.34
CA ASN A 191 9.31 -3.78 4.79
C ASN A 191 9.57 -2.42 5.48
N SER A 192 10.58 -1.69 5.03
CA SER A 192 10.84 -0.33 5.54
C SER A 192 9.71 0.62 5.16
N PHE A 193 9.22 0.57 3.92
CA PHE A 193 8.14 1.44 3.47
C PHE A 193 6.83 1.16 4.20
N SER A 194 6.47 -0.11 4.36
CA SER A 194 5.24 -0.52 5.04
C SER A 194 5.22 -0.09 6.50
N THR A 195 6.37 -0.14 7.18
CA THR A 195 6.50 0.31 8.57
C THR A 195 6.25 1.82 8.68
N VAL A 196 6.85 2.60 7.78
CA VAL A 196 6.67 4.06 7.75
C VAL A 196 5.25 4.43 7.34
N LEU A 197 4.67 3.73 6.36
CA LEU A 197 3.29 3.94 5.92
C LEU A 197 2.28 3.56 7.00
N GLN A 198 2.47 2.43 7.69
CA GLN A 198 1.66 2.01 8.83
C GLN A 198 1.69 3.09 9.91
N HIS A 199 2.88 3.56 10.31
CA HIS A 199 3.01 4.57 11.34
C HIS A 199 2.26 5.86 10.97
N GLN A 200 2.49 6.38 9.77
CA GLN A 200 1.81 7.61 9.31
C GLN A 200 0.29 7.41 9.18
N ALA A 201 -0.16 6.23 8.72
CA ALA A 201 -1.58 5.90 8.64
C ALA A 201 -2.24 5.83 10.03
N THR A 202 -1.56 5.25 11.03
CA THR A 202 -2.05 5.23 12.42
C THR A 202 -2.19 6.64 12.98
N LEU A 203 -1.16 7.48 12.84
CA LEU A 203 -1.24 8.87 13.31
C LEU A 203 -2.38 9.65 12.63
N TYR A 204 -2.54 9.43 11.32
CA TYR A 204 -3.61 10.02 10.54
C TYR A 204 -5.01 9.56 10.95
N ALA A 205 -5.16 8.28 11.27
CA ALA A 205 -6.44 7.71 11.69
C ALA A 205 -6.82 8.10 13.12
N MET A 206 -5.83 8.29 13.99
CA MET A 206 -6.01 8.68 15.40
C MET A 206 -5.94 10.19 15.65
N GLU A 207 -5.71 10.99 14.60
CA GLU A 207 -5.55 12.45 14.67
C GLU A 207 -4.41 12.91 15.60
N LEU A 208 -3.45 12.03 15.85
CA LEU A 208 -2.30 12.28 16.70
C LEU A 208 -1.24 13.11 15.97
N SER A 209 -0.54 13.95 16.73
CA SER A 209 0.67 14.61 16.23
C SER A 209 1.90 13.74 16.50
N MET A 210 2.80 13.65 15.53
CA MET A 210 4.16 13.19 15.79
C MET A 210 4.80 14.06 16.87
N GLU A 211 5.42 13.44 17.86
CA GLU A 211 6.28 14.17 18.78
C GLU A 211 7.48 14.76 18.02
N GLU A 212 7.86 16.00 18.34
CA GLU A 212 8.98 16.67 17.63
C GLU A 212 10.31 15.92 17.77
N ASN A 213 10.45 15.16 18.87
CA ASN A 213 11.63 14.40 19.28
C ASN A 213 11.53 12.90 19.00
N ASP A 214 10.60 12.46 18.16
CA ASP A 214 10.48 11.05 17.80
C ASP A 214 11.84 10.53 17.24
N PRO A 215 12.47 9.52 17.91
CA PRO A 215 13.77 9.00 17.50
C PRO A 215 13.75 8.41 16.08
N ASP A 216 12.58 7.98 15.59
CA ASP A 216 12.41 7.38 14.26
C ASP A 216 12.23 8.44 13.16
N LYS A 217 12.09 9.72 13.52
CA LYS A 217 11.92 10.83 12.56
C LYS A 217 13.03 10.89 11.51
N GLN A 218 14.28 10.61 11.90
CA GLN A 218 15.41 10.56 10.95
C GLN A 218 15.26 9.42 9.94
N MET A 219 14.72 8.27 10.36
CA MET A 219 14.44 7.14 9.48
C MET A 219 13.32 7.49 8.48
N TRP A 220 12.33 8.28 8.89
CA TRP A 220 11.19 8.63 8.03
C TRP A 220 11.53 9.74 7.04
N ASP A 221 12.42 10.66 7.41
CA ASP A 221 12.93 11.70 6.51
C ASP A 221 13.61 11.10 5.26
N ILE A 222 14.13 9.86 5.35
CA ILE A 222 14.65 9.11 4.20
C ILE A 222 13.56 8.88 3.15
N TRP A 223 12.30 8.71 3.55
CA TRP A 223 11.20 8.53 2.59
C TRP A 223 10.80 9.86 1.95
N GLY A 224 10.97 10.96 2.67
CA GLY A 224 10.92 12.33 2.16
C GLY A 224 9.92 13.18 2.94
N LYS A 225 10.29 14.42 3.23
CA LYS A 225 9.49 15.36 4.03
C LYS A 225 8.06 15.55 3.50
N GLY A 226 7.89 15.64 2.18
CA GLY A 226 6.58 15.78 1.54
C GLY A 226 5.64 14.58 1.77
N PHE A 227 6.18 13.39 2.06
CA PHE A 227 5.37 12.23 2.47
C PHE A 227 4.81 12.41 3.88
N ILE A 228 5.66 12.80 4.84
CA ILE A 228 5.24 13.03 6.22
C ILE A 228 4.25 14.22 6.29
N GLU A 229 4.52 15.30 5.55
CA GLU A 229 3.65 16.48 5.48
C GLU A 229 2.26 16.16 4.91
N ALA A 230 2.17 15.22 3.96
CA ALA A 230 0.89 14.82 3.36
C ALA A 230 -0.10 14.28 4.40
N PHE A 231 0.39 13.56 5.41
CA PHE A 231 -0.45 13.01 6.49
C PHE A 231 -0.78 14.06 7.56
N LYS A 232 0.03 15.13 7.71
CA LYS A 232 -0.20 16.23 8.67
C LYS A 232 -1.28 17.22 8.22
N ILE A 233 -1.32 17.57 6.93
CA ILE A 233 -2.17 18.66 6.39
C ILE A 233 -3.68 18.42 6.59
N ARG A 234 -4.13 17.17 6.78
CA ARG A 234 -5.55 16.90 7.03
C ARG A 234 -6.04 17.46 8.37
N LYS A 235 -5.18 17.54 9.39
CA LYS A 235 -5.53 18.04 10.72
C LYS A 235 -5.96 19.52 10.71
N GLU A 236 -5.48 20.29 9.73
CA GLU A 236 -5.68 21.75 9.70
C GLU A 236 -6.91 22.21 8.90
N LYS A 237 -7.53 21.33 8.11
CA LYS A 237 -8.54 21.75 7.10
C LYS A 237 -9.86 20.97 7.07
N PHE A 238 -10.02 19.89 7.83
CA PHE A 238 -11.24 19.06 7.76
C PHE A 238 -12.00 19.04 9.10
N ASN A 239 -13.33 18.99 8.99
CA ASN A 239 -14.24 18.96 10.13
C ASN A 239 -13.99 17.70 10.99
N PRO A 240 -13.77 17.81 12.32
CA PRO A 240 -13.58 16.66 13.22
C PRO A 240 -14.73 15.64 13.22
N ASP A 241 -15.90 16.00 12.69
CA ASP A 241 -17.03 15.05 12.55
C ASP A 241 -16.89 14.09 11.35
N LEU A 242 -15.87 14.24 10.49
CA LEU A 242 -15.69 13.42 9.28
C LEU A 242 -14.73 12.25 9.55
N LYS A 243 -15.26 11.02 9.45
CA LYS A 243 -14.51 9.76 9.60
C LYS A 243 -13.22 9.75 8.78
N PRO A 244 -12.17 9.02 9.22
CA PRO A 244 -10.97 8.80 8.44
C PRO A 244 -11.30 8.30 7.03
N LEU A 245 -10.87 9.04 6.01
CA LEU A 245 -11.02 8.60 4.62
C LEU A 245 -9.97 7.52 4.33
N PRO A 246 -10.28 6.54 3.47
CA PRO A 246 -9.26 5.68 2.90
C PRO A 246 -8.10 6.50 2.35
N LEU A 247 -6.86 6.03 2.52
CA LEU A 247 -5.65 6.78 2.16
C LEU A 247 -5.61 7.13 0.68
N LYS A 248 -6.20 6.29 -0.17
CA LYS A 248 -6.30 6.50 -1.62
C LYS A 248 -7.22 7.66 -1.98
N ASP A 249 -8.22 7.95 -1.15
CA ASP A 249 -9.20 9.01 -1.40
C ASP A 249 -8.66 10.38 -0.98
N ASN A 250 -7.66 10.40 -0.10
CA ASN A 250 -6.87 11.59 0.15
C ASN A 250 -5.87 11.81 -1.00
N MET A 251 -6.19 12.72 -1.91
CA MET A 251 -5.37 13.04 -3.09
C MET A 251 -3.90 13.35 -2.77
N LEU A 252 -3.61 14.01 -1.65
CA LEU A 252 -2.24 14.38 -1.29
C LEU A 252 -1.43 13.16 -0.82
N ILE A 253 -2.04 12.31 0.02
CA ILE A 253 -1.47 11.04 0.47
C ILE A 253 -1.28 10.12 -0.73
N TRP A 254 -2.33 9.93 -1.53
CA TRP A 254 -2.29 9.11 -2.75
C TRP A 254 -1.16 9.51 -3.69
N HIS A 255 -1.09 10.80 -4.05
CA HIS A 255 -0.05 11.30 -4.94
C HIS A 255 1.34 11.08 -4.37
N THR A 256 1.51 11.23 -3.06
CA THR A 256 2.82 11.07 -2.46
C THR A 256 3.23 9.61 -2.36
N VAL A 257 2.33 8.70 -1.97
CA VAL A 257 2.58 7.24 -1.98
C VAL A 257 2.91 6.79 -3.41
N LYS A 258 2.11 7.17 -4.40
CA LYS A 258 2.38 6.83 -5.81
C LYS A 258 3.76 7.30 -6.24
N ARG A 259 4.12 8.55 -5.93
CA ARG A 259 5.44 9.12 -6.26
C ARG A 259 6.59 8.35 -5.59
N LEU A 260 6.42 7.91 -4.34
CA LEU A 260 7.43 7.09 -3.66
C LEU A 260 7.58 5.72 -4.31
N ILE A 261 6.48 5.09 -4.72
CA ILE A 261 6.54 3.82 -5.44
C ILE A 261 7.23 3.96 -6.78
N ASP A 262 6.89 4.99 -7.54
CA ASP A 262 7.56 5.30 -8.82
C ASP A 262 9.07 5.51 -8.60
N ARG A 263 9.46 6.23 -7.53
CA ARG A 263 10.87 6.51 -7.19
C ARG A 263 11.66 5.27 -6.74
N GLU A 264 11.09 4.46 -5.84
CA GLU A 264 11.82 3.33 -5.25
C GLU A 264 11.84 2.07 -6.11
N PHE A 265 10.75 1.85 -6.86
CA PHE A 265 10.48 0.62 -7.58
C PHE A 265 10.38 0.82 -9.10
N GLY A 266 10.51 2.05 -9.61
CA GLY A 266 10.47 2.30 -11.06
C GLY A 266 11.59 1.62 -11.86
N GLY A 267 12.71 1.32 -11.21
CA GLY A 267 13.81 0.53 -11.81
C GLY A 267 13.67 -0.98 -11.65
N MET A 268 12.62 -1.47 -10.95
CA MET A 268 12.39 -2.89 -10.68
C MET A 268 12.09 -3.65 -11.96
N ASP A 269 12.46 -4.92 -12.02
CA ASP A 269 12.03 -5.84 -13.07
C ASP A 269 10.50 -6.04 -13.07
N GLU A 270 9.91 -6.09 -14.26
CA GLU A 270 8.50 -6.37 -14.52
C GLU A 270 8.03 -7.69 -13.88
N ALA A 271 8.82 -8.76 -13.95
CA ALA A 271 8.46 -10.05 -13.34
C ALA A 271 8.42 -9.95 -11.80
N ASN A 272 9.36 -9.21 -11.21
CA ASN A 272 9.37 -8.91 -9.78
C ASN A 272 8.17 -8.04 -9.38
N ALA A 273 7.74 -7.10 -10.24
CA ALA A 273 6.52 -6.32 -10.04
C ALA A 273 5.28 -7.22 -9.98
N GLU A 274 5.17 -8.21 -10.87
CA GLU A 274 4.04 -9.14 -10.91
C GLU A 274 3.98 -10.03 -9.66
N ILE A 275 5.13 -10.56 -9.22
CA ILE A 275 5.22 -11.31 -7.96
C ILE A 275 4.73 -10.44 -6.81
N LEU A 276 5.24 -9.21 -6.70
CA LEU A 276 4.86 -8.27 -5.65
C LEU A 276 3.36 -7.97 -5.68
N LEU A 277 2.79 -7.65 -6.84
CA LEU A 277 1.36 -7.37 -7.01
C LEU A 277 0.48 -8.53 -6.53
N LYS A 278 0.81 -9.76 -6.92
CA LYS A 278 0.08 -10.96 -6.50
C LYS A 278 0.08 -11.13 -4.98
N HIS A 279 1.19 -10.81 -4.32
CA HIS A 279 1.29 -10.91 -2.87
C HIS A 279 0.58 -9.75 -2.15
N LEU A 280 0.69 -8.53 -2.66
CA LEU A 280 -0.02 -7.36 -2.16
C LEU A 280 -1.54 -7.55 -2.26
N ASP A 281 -2.04 -8.01 -3.40
CA ASP A 281 -3.46 -8.30 -3.61
C ASP A 281 -4.00 -9.33 -2.60
N ARG A 282 -3.23 -10.39 -2.33
CA ARG A 282 -3.59 -11.38 -1.30
C ARG A 282 -3.59 -10.81 0.11
N VAL A 283 -2.69 -9.86 0.42
CA VAL A 283 -2.70 -9.18 1.72
C VAL A 283 -3.92 -8.29 1.82
N HIS A 284 -4.18 -7.49 0.79
CA HIS A 284 -5.32 -6.58 0.74
C HIS A 284 -6.65 -7.33 0.91
N ARG A 285 -6.85 -8.43 0.18
CA ARG A 285 -8.01 -9.32 0.34
C ARG A 285 -8.14 -9.89 1.75
N ALA A 286 -7.04 -10.26 2.40
CA ALA A 286 -7.06 -10.81 3.75
C ALA A 286 -7.45 -9.73 4.80
N VAL A 287 -6.92 -8.52 4.65
CA VAL A 287 -7.25 -7.39 5.52
C VAL A 287 -8.72 -7.00 5.39
N GLN A 288 -9.19 -6.80 4.15
CA GLN A 288 -10.57 -6.40 3.88
C GLN A 288 -11.57 -7.48 4.32
N SER A 289 -11.32 -8.75 4.00
CA SER A 289 -12.22 -9.84 4.40
C SER A 289 -12.30 -10.01 5.90
N ARG A 290 -11.20 -9.79 6.63
CA ARG A 290 -11.20 -9.86 8.10
C ARG A 290 -12.06 -8.78 8.71
N TYR A 291 -11.96 -7.56 8.19
CA TYR A 291 -12.78 -6.43 8.60
C TYR A 291 -14.27 -6.72 8.38
N VAL A 292 -14.66 -7.03 7.13
CA VAL A 292 -16.06 -7.32 6.77
C VAL A 292 -16.61 -8.48 7.61
N PHE A 293 -15.82 -9.53 7.81
CA PHE A 293 -16.23 -10.66 8.63
C PHE A 293 -16.51 -10.29 10.09
N ILE A 294 -15.60 -9.55 10.75
CA ILE A 294 -15.78 -9.14 12.15
C ILE A 294 -17.01 -8.25 12.30
N GLU A 295 -17.20 -7.30 11.39
CA GLU A 295 -18.33 -6.38 11.41
C GLU A 295 -19.66 -7.13 11.29
N ILE A 296 -19.76 -8.07 10.34
CA ILE A 296 -20.93 -8.94 10.17
C ILE A 296 -21.19 -9.77 11.43
N TYR A 297 -20.16 -10.47 11.92
CA TYR A 297 -20.27 -11.38 13.05
C TYR A 297 -20.72 -10.65 14.32
N GLU A 298 -20.07 -9.54 14.67
CA GLU A 298 -20.40 -8.78 15.89
C GLU A 298 -21.80 -8.16 15.80
N THR A 299 -22.22 -7.74 14.61
CA THR A 299 -23.56 -7.18 14.41
C THR A 299 -24.65 -8.24 14.56
N ILE A 300 -24.49 -9.42 13.95
CA ILE A 300 -25.43 -10.54 14.10
C ILE A 300 -25.47 -11.01 15.55
N LYS A 301 -24.31 -11.09 16.22
CA LYS A 301 -24.20 -11.49 17.62
C LYS A 301 -24.95 -10.55 18.57
N LYS A 302 -24.96 -9.24 18.30
CA LYS A 302 -25.71 -8.24 19.08
C LYS A 302 -27.24 -8.41 18.99
N ILE A 303 -27.73 -9.11 17.97
CA ILE A 303 -29.14 -9.44 17.85
C ILE A 303 -29.42 -10.63 18.77
N ASN A 304 -30.10 -10.37 19.89
CA ASN A 304 -30.24 -11.32 21.00
C ASN A 304 -31.23 -12.46 20.75
N ASN A 305 -32.09 -12.35 19.73
CA ASN A 305 -33.09 -13.37 19.42
C ASN A 305 -32.87 -13.97 18.01
N LEU A 306 -32.97 -15.29 17.90
CA LEU A 306 -32.85 -16.02 16.63
C LEU A 306 -33.89 -15.55 15.60
N ASP A 307 -35.15 -15.35 16.00
CA ASP A 307 -36.19 -14.87 15.08
C ASP A 307 -35.82 -13.49 14.49
N GLU A 308 -35.13 -12.66 15.28
CA GLU A 308 -34.67 -11.36 14.81
C GLU A 308 -33.44 -11.48 13.91
N ARG A 309 -32.54 -12.43 14.17
CA ARG A 309 -31.43 -12.75 13.27
C ARG A 309 -31.95 -13.26 11.92
N GLU A 310 -32.97 -14.11 11.92
CA GLU A 310 -33.61 -14.60 10.70
C GLU A 310 -34.28 -13.46 9.91
N LYS A 311 -35.04 -12.58 10.57
CA LYS A 311 -35.63 -11.41 9.92
C LYS A 311 -34.57 -10.46 9.36
N PHE A 312 -33.47 -10.25 10.08
CA PHE A 312 -32.33 -9.48 9.59
C PHE A 312 -31.74 -10.14 8.32
N MET A 313 -31.53 -11.45 8.33
CA MET A 313 -31.03 -12.18 7.17
C MET A 313 -32.00 -12.21 5.98
N GLN A 314 -33.31 -12.11 6.22
CA GLN A 314 -34.30 -11.90 5.15
C GLN A 314 -34.15 -10.52 4.52
N SER A 315 -33.96 -9.47 5.32
CA SER A 315 -33.67 -8.11 4.81
C SER A 315 -32.38 -8.09 3.98
N PHE A 316 -31.32 -8.71 4.51
CA PHE A 316 -30.05 -8.86 3.79
C PHE A 316 -30.21 -9.66 2.49
N GLY A 317 -30.99 -10.75 2.51
CA GLY A 317 -31.34 -11.54 1.32
C GLY A 317 -32.10 -10.73 0.27
N HIS A 318 -33.02 -9.87 0.69
CA HIS A 318 -33.73 -8.97 -0.22
C HIS A 318 -32.78 -8.01 -0.93
N GLN A 319 -31.84 -7.39 -0.20
CA GLN A 319 -30.83 -6.51 -0.79
C GLN A 319 -29.90 -7.27 -1.75
N MET A 320 -29.55 -8.51 -1.42
CA MET A 320 -28.82 -9.41 -2.32
C MET A 320 -29.59 -9.69 -3.62
N GLU A 321 -30.88 -10.01 -3.56
CA GLU A 321 -31.71 -10.27 -4.75
C GLU A 321 -31.75 -9.08 -5.73
N LEU A 322 -31.65 -7.84 -5.24
CA LEU A 322 -31.60 -6.66 -6.11
C LEU A 322 -30.37 -6.67 -7.04
N LEU A 323 -29.31 -7.41 -6.70
CA LEU A 323 -28.10 -7.57 -7.50
C LEU A 323 -28.14 -8.78 -8.43
N ASN A 324 -29.17 -9.63 -8.33
CA ASN A 324 -29.29 -10.82 -9.15
C ASN A 324 -29.38 -10.44 -10.64
N PRO A 325 -28.41 -10.86 -11.47
CA PRO A 325 -28.40 -10.49 -12.89
C PRO A 325 -29.56 -11.09 -13.70
N ASN A 326 -30.31 -12.04 -13.13
CA ASN A 326 -31.48 -12.66 -13.75
C ASN A 326 -32.81 -12.00 -13.36
N ASN A 327 -32.81 -11.01 -12.46
CA ASN A 327 -34.05 -10.38 -11.94
C ASN A 327 -34.74 -9.40 -12.91
N GLY A 328 -34.50 -9.51 -14.22
CA GLY A 328 -35.25 -8.81 -15.28
C GLY A 328 -35.13 -7.28 -15.31
N LYS A 329 -34.41 -6.65 -14.36
CA LYS A 329 -34.18 -5.20 -14.31
C LYS A 329 -32.95 -4.80 -15.15
N PRO A 330 -32.90 -3.59 -15.73
CA PRO A 330 -31.94 -3.24 -16.79
C PRO A 330 -30.50 -3.00 -16.29
N HIS A 331 -30.26 -3.06 -14.98
CA HIS A 331 -28.95 -2.76 -14.40
C HIS A 331 -28.19 -4.07 -14.16
N LYS A 332 -27.54 -4.61 -15.20
CA LYS A 332 -26.50 -5.64 -15.05
C LYS A 332 -25.30 -5.02 -14.33
N LEU A 333 -25.37 -4.92 -13.02
CA LEU A 333 -24.30 -4.40 -12.16
C LEU A 333 -23.27 -5.49 -11.81
N MET A 334 -23.60 -6.76 -12.02
CA MET A 334 -22.80 -7.91 -11.56
C MET A 334 -22.87 -9.09 -12.54
N LYS A 335 -21.78 -9.86 -12.65
CA LYS A 335 -21.75 -11.12 -13.41
C LYS A 335 -22.35 -12.27 -12.61
N GLN A 336 -22.89 -13.28 -13.29
CA GLN A 336 -23.51 -14.43 -12.62
C GLN A 336 -22.59 -15.14 -11.61
N TRP A 337 -21.32 -15.34 -11.97
CA TRP A 337 -20.38 -16.03 -11.08
C TRP A 337 -20.04 -15.20 -9.83
N GLU A 338 -20.00 -13.87 -9.95
CA GLU A 338 -19.80 -12.94 -8.82
C GLU A 338 -20.99 -13.04 -7.86
N PHE A 339 -22.21 -13.08 -8.40
CA PHE A 339 -23.43 -13.26 -7.61
C PHE A 339 -23.44 -14.61 -6.89
N ASN A 340 -23.11 -15.69 -7.61
CA ASN A 340 -23.05 -17.04 -7.02
C ASN A 340 -22.03 -17.14 -5.88
N ASP A 341 -20.94 -16.39 -5.94
CA ASP A 341 -19.95 -16.37 -4.86
C ASP A 341 -20.45 -15.62 -3.62
N LEU A 342 -21.18 -14.51 -3.79
CA LEU A 342 -21.86 -13.82 -2.68
C LEU A 342 -23.00 -14.66 -2.09
N GLU A 343 -23.77 -15.36 -2.94
CA GLU A 343 -24.86 -16.25 -2.51
C GLU A 343 -24.33 -17.39 -1.61
N LYS A 344 -23.18 -17.99 -1.95
CA LYS A 344 -22.52 -18.98 -1.07
C LYS A 344 -22.19 -18.41 0.31
N VAL A 345 -21.76 -17.15 0.38
CA VAL A 345 -21.49 -16.47 1.65
C VAL A 345 -22.79 -16.27 2.42
N TYR A 346 -23.84 -15.75 1.76
CA TYR A 346 -25.18 -15.60 2.32
C TYR A 346 -25.70 -16.90 2.93
N ASP A 347 -25.71 -17.99 2.14
CA ASP A 347 -26.19 -19.30 2.57
C ASP A 347 -25.38 -19.86 3.74
N SER A 348 -24.07 -19.58 3.76
CA SER A 348 -23.23 -19.98 4.87
C SER A 348 -23.52 -19.18 6.13
N MET A 349 -23.74 -17.88 6.04
CA MET A 349 -24.13 -17.06 7.20
C MET A 349 -25.48 -17.53 7.74
N HIS A 350 -26.47 -17.72 6.86
CA HIS A 350 -27.81 -18.13 7.23
C HIS A 350 -27.83 -19.48 7.95
N ARG A 351 -27.03 -20.46 7.49
CA ARG A 351 -26.93 -21.79 8.14
C ARG A 351 -26.31 -21.78 9.53
N HIS A 352 -25.49 -20.77 9.85
CA HIS A 352 -24.74 -20.71 11.10
C HIS A 352 -25.19 -19.55 12.02
N LEU A 353 -26.40 -19.00 11.82
CA LEU A 353 -26.96 -17.90 12.64
C LEU A 353 -27.06 -18.22 14.14
N CYS A 354 -27.25 -19.50 14.46
CA CYS A 354 -27.33 -19.99 15.84
C CYS A 354 -25.96 -20.16 16.49
N ASP A 355 -24.87 -20.18 15.72
CA ASP A 355 -23.54 -20.44 16.25
C ASP A 355 -22.95 -19.18 16.87
N GLU A 356 -22.81 -19.18 18.20
CA GLU A 356 -22.19 -18.05 18.94
C GLU A 356 -20.65 -18.15 18.98
N SER A 357 -20.07 -19.20 18.40
CA SER A 357 -18.63 -19.40 18.39
C SER A 357 -17.99 -18.70 17.19
N LEU A 358 -17.16 -17.69 17.47
CA LEU A 358 -16.33 -17.03 16.46
C LEU A 358 -15.49 -18.04 15.66
N GLY A 359 -14.93 -19.06 16.33
CA GLY A 359 -14.09 -20.06 15.67
C GLY A 359 -14.84 -20.97 14.69
N LEU A 360 -16.15 -21.19 14.88
CA LEU A 360 -16.98 -21.90 13.90
C LEU A 360 -17.26 -21.01 12.69
N TRP A 361 -17.62 -19.75 12.93
CA TRP A 361 -17.80 -18.74 11.89
C TRP A 361 -16.54 -18.52 11.06
N GLU A 362 -15.36 -18.52 11.69
CA GLU A 362 -14.08 -18.45 10.99
C GLU A 362 -13.87 -19.62 10.02
N LYS A 363 -14.28 -20.83 10.40
CA LYS A 363 -14.11 -22.03 9.55
C LYS A 363 -15.15 -22.17 8.46
N LYS A 364 -16.32 -21.53 8.61
CA LYS A 364 -17.48 -21.75 7.73
C LYS A 364 -17.80 -20.54 6.87
N VAL A 365 -17.76 -19.35 7.44
CA VAL A 365 -18.14 -18.09 6.77
C VAL A 365 -16.91 -17.31 6.31
N PHE A 366 -15.93 -17.07 7.18
CA PHE A 366 -14.76 -16.24 6.86
C PHE A 366 -13.95 -16.79 5.67
N ILE A 367 -13.79 -18.12 5.55
CA ILE A 367 -13.12 -18.73 4.40
C ILE A 367 -13.81 -18.34 3.08
N LEU A 368 -15.13 -18.25 3.05
CA LEU A 368 -15.87 -17.86 1.85
C LEU A 368 -15.67 -16.36 1.56
N ILE A 369 -15.78 -15.49 2.57
CA ILE A 369 -15.53 -14.04 2.42
C ILE A 369 -14.09 -13.78 1.93
N SER A 370 -13.09 -14.46 2.50
CA SER A 370 -11.69 -14.28 2.12
C SER A 370 -11.35 -14.72 0.69
N ASN A 371 -12.18 -15.58 0.08
CA ASN A 371 -12.01 -16.01 -1.31
C ASN A 371 -12.60 -15.01 -2.32
N LEU A 372 -13.48 -14.10 -1.89
CA LEU A 372 -14.02 -13.04 -2.73
C LEU A 372 -12.92 -12.07 -3.19
N SER A 373 -13.14 -11.40 -4.33
CA SER A 373 -12.37 -10.21 -4.69
C SER A 373 -12.64 -9.07 -3.72
N VAL A 374 -11.73 -8.09 -3.62
CA VAL A 374 -11.94 -6.92 -2.73
C VAL A 374 -13.23 -6.18 -3.09
N ASP A 375 -13.51 -6.00 -4.39
CA ASP A 375 -14.73 -5.33 -4.84
C ASP A 375 -16.00 -6.06 -4.37
N LEU A 376 -16.00 -7.39 -4.40
CA LEU A 376 -17.11 -8.20 -3.88
C LEU A 376 -17.19 -8.17 -2.36
N GLN A 377 -16.06 -8.10 -1.64
CA GLN A 377 -16.07 -7.93 -0.19
C GLN A 377 -16.64 -6.57 0.22
N MET A 378 -16.29 -5.50 -0.51
CA MET A 378 -16.85 -4.17 -0.30
C MET A 378 -18.35 -4.18 -0.60
N MET A 379 -18.76 -4.77 -1.71
CA MET A 379 -20.17 -4.86 -2.06
C MET A 379 -20.97 -5.68 -1.03
N LEU A 380 -20.42 -6.79 -0.54
CA LEU A 380 -21.00 -7.56 0.56
C LEU A 380 -21.21 -6.68 1.79
N ASN A 381 -20.22 -5.85 2.13
CA ASN A 381 -20.34 -4.93 3.25
C ASN A 381 -21.40 -3.86 3.01
N ASP A 382 -21.46 -3.25 1.84
CA ASP A 382 -22.45 -2.21 1.52
C ASP A 382 -23.89 -2.74 1.63
N ILE A 383 -24.15 -3.94 1.11
CA ILE A 383 -25.45 -4.62 1.23
C ILE A 383 -25.75 -4.89 2.71
N PHE A 384 -24.75 -5.34 3.46
CA PHE A 384 -24.88 -5.65 4.88
C PHE A 384 -25.22 -4.40 5.70
N GLN A 385 -24.49 -3.30 5.49
CA GLN A 385 -24.73 -2.02 6.14
C GLN A 385 -26.13 -1.50 5.84
N LYS A 386 -26.55 -1.57 4.57
CA LYS A 386 -27.89 -1.15 4.19
C LYS A 386 -28.99 -1.97 4.87
N ALA A 387 -28.81 -3.29 4.97
CA ALA A 387 -29.73 -4.15 5.71
C ALA A 387 -29.72 -3.83 7.22
N ALA A 388 -28.55 -3.51 7.79
CA ALA A 388 -28.41 -3.10 9.19
C ALA A 388 -29.09 -1.75 9.45
N GLU A 389 -28.95 -0.78 8.56
CA GLU A 389 -29.66 0.51 8.63
C GLU A 389 -31.17 0.32 8.57
N GLU A 390 -31.68 -0.51 7.65
CA GLU A 390 -33.11 -0.77 7.50
C GLU A 390 -33.71 -1.55 8.68
N PHE A 391 -32.92 -2.34 9.41
CA PHE A 391 -33.43 -3.23 10.47
C PHE A 391 -33.12 -2.75 11.90
N ILE A 392 -31.93 -2.21 12.15
CA ILE A 392 -31.42 -1.87 13.50
C ILE A 392 -31.77 -0.43 13.88
N ILE A 393 -31.66 0.54 12.96
CA ILE A 393 -31.89 1.96 13.25
C ILE A 393 -33.38 2.24 13.61
N PRO A 394 -34.38 1.70 12.89
CA PRO A 394 -35.78 1.86 13.27
C PRO A 394 -36.08 1.29 14.67
N LYS A 395 -35.42 0.20 15.06
CA LYS A 395 -35.61 -0.41 16.39
C LYS A 395 -35.01 0.44 17.50
N LEU A 396 -33.83 1.03 17.33
CA LEU A 396 -33.23 1.93 18.33
C LEU A 396 -34.09 3.19 18.55
N LEU A 397 -34.68 3.73 17.48
CA LEU A 397 -35.62 4.87 17.56
C LEU A 397 -36.92 4.48 18.30
N VAL A 398 -37.49 3.30 18.03
CA VAL A 398 -38.68 2.80 18.73
C VAL A 398 -38.38 2.53 20.20
N THR A 399 -37.23 1.91 20.51
CA THR A 399 -36.84 1.60 21.89
C THR A 399 -36.64 2.88 22.71
N ASN A 400 -35.99 3.91 22.15
CA ASN A 400 -35.82 5.20 22.82
C ASN A 400 -37.16 5.92 23.06
N MET A 401 -38.06 5.92 22.08
CA MET A 401 -39.41 6.47 22.24
C MET A 401 -40.24 5.73 23.30
N GLU A 402 -40.06 4.40 23.43
CA GLU A 402 -40.72 3.60 24.47
C GLU A 402 -40.15 3.86 25.87
N THR A 403 -38.84 4.11 26.01
CA THR A 403 -38.25 4.53 27.29
C THR A 403 -38.70 5.93 27.69
N GLU A 404 -38.69 6.90 26.76
CA GLU A 404 -39.18 8.27 27.02
C GLU A 404 -40.67 8.28 27.37
N ALA A 405 -41.48 7.43 26.73
CA ALA A 405 -42.89 7.27 27.07
C ALA A 405 -43.09 6.63 28.47
N LYS A 406 -42.26 5.67 28.87
CA LYS A 406 -42.33 5.08 30.23
C LYS A 406 -41.90 6.06 31.31
N ASP A 407 -40.85 6.85 31.08
CA ASP A 407 -40.40 7.87 32.03
C ASP A 407 -41.43 9.03 32.14
N SER A 408 -42.06 9.42 31.02
CA SER A 408 -43.18 10.37 31.01
C SER A 408 -44.42 9.87 31.77
N VAL A 409 -44.65 8.56 31.85
CA VAL A 409 -45.79 7.97 32.59
C VAL A 409 -45.47 7.89 34.08
N LEU A 410 -44.22 7.59 34.45
CA LEU A 410 -43.77 7.58 35.84
C LEU A 410 -43.78 8.98 36.50
N ASP A 411 -43.47 10.03 35.75
CA ASP A 411 -43.54 11.42 36.24
C ASP A 411 -44.98 11.96 36.40
N LYS A 412 -45.99 11.27 35.84
CA LYS A 412 -47.41 11.60 36.03
C LYS A 412 -48.09 10.81 37.16
N VAL A 413 -47.37 9.87 37.79
CA VAL A 413 -47.86 9.01 38.87
C VAL A 413 -47.20 9.34 40.22
N LYS A 414 -46.38 10.40 40.27
CA LYS A 414 -46.00 11.12 41.50
C LYS A 414 -46.78 12.42 41.60
#